data_AF-A0A923Y926-F1
#
_entry.id   AF-A0A923Y926-F1
#
_cell.length_a   1.000
_cell.length_b   1.000
_cell.length_c   1.000
_cell.angle_alpha   90.00
_cell.angle_beta   90.00
_cell.angle_gamma   90.00
#
_symmetry.space_group_name_H-M   'P 1'
#
loop_
_entity.id
_entity.type
_entity.pdbx_description
1 polymer ?
#
loop_
_entity_poly.entity_id
_entity_poly.type
_entity_poly.pdbx_seq_one_letter_code
_entity_poly.pdbx_strand_id
1 'polypeptide(L)'
;MKITSTKLITEKEGYEAMLYMLTAYWEATGSNDLTDILSGGEYWLEQDVPGDSAFWAYWIEAIDKVRREGPPPLKLLYPIDPS
;
A
#
# COMPACT_ATOMS: atom_id res chain seq x y z
N MET A 1 -15.18 10.43 10.87
CA MET A 1 -14.51 11.40 9.97
C MET A 1 -14.65 10.87 8.54
N LYS A 2 -15.06 11.69 7.58
CA LYS A 2 -15.06 11.30 6.15
C LYS A 2 -13.66 11.58 5.59
N ILE A 3 -13.11 10.66 4.81
CA ILE A 3 -11.83 10.87 4.12
C ILE A 3 -12.12 11.63 2.84
N THR A 4 -11.68 12.89 2.75
CA THR A 4 -11.85 13.74 1.56
C THR A 4 -10.61 14.58 1.32
N SER A 5 -10.12 14.59 0.09
CA SER A 5 -9.03 15.47 -0.37
C SER A 5 -9.23 15.78 -1.86
N THR A 6 -8.90 17.00 -2.28
CA THR A 6 -8.91 17.40 -3.70
C THR A 6 -7.50 17.44 -4.31
N LYS A 7 -6.46 17.27 -3.49
CA LYS A 7 -5.07 17.25 -3.97
C LYS A 7 -4.79 15.90 -4.62
N LEU A 8 -4.40 15.93 -5.89
CA LEU A 8 -3.88 14.77 -6.61
C LEU A 8 -2.40 14.56 -6.27
N ILE A 9 -2.00 13.30 -6.19
CA ILE A 9 -0.60 12.87 -6.06
C ILE A 9 -0.22 12.08 -7.31
N THR A 10 1.07 12.07 -7.61
CA THR A 10 1.64 11.21 -8.65
C THR A 10 1.59 9.74 -8.22
N GLU A 11 1.74 8.84 -9.19
CA GLU A 11 1.79 7.39 -8.94
C GLU A 11 2.99 7.03 -8.06
N LYS A 12 4.12 7.75 -8.24
CA LYS A 12 5.32 7.61 -7.39
C LYS A 12 5.05 8.08 -5.95
N GLU A 13 4.49 9.28 -5.76
CA GLU A 13 4.15 9.78 -4.42
C GLU A 13 3.18 8.84 -3.69
N GLY A 14 2.23 8.24 -4.42
CA GLY A 14 1.33 7.24 -3.85
C GLY A 14 2.06 5.97 -3.42
N TYR A 15 3.03 5.49 -4.21
CA TYR A 15 3.86 4.34 -3.85
C TYR A 15 4.67 4.63 -2.59
N GLU A 16 5.34 5.79 -2.54
CA GLU A 16 6.14 6.21 -1.38
C GLU A 16 5.27 6.38 -0.13
N ALA A 17 4.06 6.93 -0.27
CA ALA A 17 3.11 7.05 0.84
C ALA A 17 2.66 5.67 1.37
N MET A 18 2.49 4.69 0.47
CA MET A 18 2.19 3.30 0.85
C MET A 18 3.35 2.70 1.65
N LEU A 19 4.60 2.88 1.20
CA LEU A 19 5.78 2.42 1.94
C LEU A 19 5.85 3.04 3.34
N TYR A 20 5.72 4.37 3.45
CA TYR A 20 5.74 5.05 4.76
C TYR A 20 4.68 4.50 5.72
N MET A 21 3.48 4.18 5.22
CA MET A 21 2.41 3.61 6.04
C MET A 21 2.78 2.21 6.55
N LEU A 22 3.31 1.35 5.67
CA LEU A 22 3.73 0.00 6.03
C LEU A 22 4.91 0.01 7.02
N THR A 23 5.91 0.86 6.79
CA THR A 23 7.04 1.04 7.72
C THR A 23 6.54 1.50 9.09
N ALA A 24 5.66 2.51 9.15
CA ALA A 24 5.10 2.97 10.42
C ALA A 24 4.31 1.88 11.17
N TYR A 25 3.57 1.03 10.44
CA TYR A 25 2.86 -0.10 11.05
C TYR A 25 3.82 -1.17 11.57
N TRP A 26 4.86 -1.51 10.79
CA TRP A 26 5.89 -2.45 11.21
C TRP A 26 6.62 -1.96 12.46
N GLU A 27 7.03 -0.70 12.50
CA GLU A 27 7.67 -0.07 13.67
C GLU A 27 6.76 -0.09 14.90
N ALA A 28 5.45 0.13 14.72
CA ALA A 28 4.49 0.16 15.83
C ALA A 28 4.17 -1.23 16.40
N THR A 29 4.25 -2.29 15.57
CA THR A 29 3.77 -3.63 15.95
C THR A 29 4.88 -4.66 16.12
N GLY A 30 6.05 -4.44 15.52
CA GLY A 30 7.11 -5.43 15.40
C GLY A 30 6.69 -6.68 14.62
N SER A 31 5.58 -6.63 13.86
CA SER A 31 5.07 -7.80 13.15
C SER A 31 5.94 -8.16 11.96
N ASN A 32 6.49 -9.38 11.97
CA ASN A 32 7.26 -9.91 10.85
C ASN A 32 6.39 -10.23 9.62
N ASP A 33 5.05 -10.18 9.73
CA ASP A 33 4.16 -10.44 8.59
C ASP A 33 4.32 -9.39 7.47
N LEU A 34 4.90 -8.23 7.77
CA LEU A 34 5.16 -7.17 6.79
C LEU A 34 6.59 -7.14 6.26
N THR A 35 7.53 -7.89 6.85
CA THR A 35 8.95 -7.79 6.45
C THR A 35 9.20 -8.29 5.03
N ASP A 36 8.39 -9.23 4.54
CA ASP A 36 8.48 -9.72 3.15
C ASP A 36 7.98 -8.67 2.15
N ILE A 37 6.95 -7.89 2.51
CA ILE A 37 6.42 -6.80 1.68
C ILE A 37 7.38 -5.62 1.67
N LEU A 38 7.94 -5.26 2.83
CA LEU A 38 8.91 -4.19 2.97
C LEU A 38 10.21 -4.54 2.24
N SER A 39 10.77 -5.74 2.44
CA SER A 39 12.03 -6.12 1.78
C SER A 39 11.95 -6.22 0.25
N GLY A 40 10.80 -6.56 -0.33
CA GLY A 40 10.59 -6.56 -1.78
C GLY A 40 10.22 -5.18 -2.35
N GLY A 41 9.44 -4.40 -1.61
CA GLY A 41 8.89 -3.13 -2.07
C GLY A 41 9.69 -1.89 -1.70
N GLU A 42 10.50 -1.92 -0.64
CA GLU A 42 11.40 -0.83 -0.25
C GLU A 42 12.49 -0.64 -1.32
N TYR A 43 12.76 0.62 -1.63
CA TYR A 43 13.81 1.02 -2.55
C TYR A 43 15.13 1.21 -1.80
N TRP A 44 16.23 0.94 -2.49
CA TRP A 44 17.45 1.69 -2.23
C TRP A 44 17.26 3.07 -2.87
N LEU A 45 17.03 4.09 -2.05
CA LEU A 45 16.69 5.49 -2.42
C LEU A 45 17.60 6.11 -3.51
N GLU A 46 18.77 5.53 -3.77
CA GLU A 46 19.76 6.04 -4.74
C GLU A 46 19.48 5.66 -6.19
N GLN A 47 18.56 4.72 -6.48
CA GLN A 47 18.38 4.19 -7.84
C GLN A 47 16.95 4.30 -8.39
N ASP A 48 15.95 4.74 -7.61
CA ASP A 48 14.54 4.77 -8.04
C ASP A 48 14.02 3.39 -8.56
N VAL A 49 14.61 2.28 -8.09
CA VAL A 49 14.25 0.90 -8.47
C VAL A 49 13.90 0.07 -7.22
N PRO A 50 12.73 -0.60 -7.17
CA PRO A 50 12.36 -1.38 -5.98
C PRO A 50 13.26 -2.60 -5.85
N GLY A 51 13.41 -3.14 -4.64
CA GLY A 51 14.17 -4.38 -4.42
C GLY A 51 13.74 -5.53 -5.35
N ASP A 52 12.43 -5.64 -5.58
CA ASP A 52 11.82 -6.43 -6.65
C ASP A 52 11.06 -5.53 -7.63
N SER A 53 11.56 -5.46 -8.87
CA SER A 53 10.93 -4.68 -9.95
C SER A 53 9.47 -5.03 -10.24
N ALA A 54 8.98 -6.21 -9.85
CA ALA A 54 7.58 -6.59 -10.00
C ALA A 54 6.63 -5.74 -9.13
N PHE A 55 7.12 -5.19 -8.00
CA PHE A 55 6.28 -4.39 -7.10
C PHE A 55 5.75 -3.13 -7.75
N TRP A 56 6.56 -2.47 -8.59
CA TRP A 56 6.10 -1.30 -9.34
C TRP A 56 4.95 -1.67 -10.29
N ALA A 57 5.05 -2.82 -10.98
CA ALA A 57 3.98 -3.29 -11.86
C ALA A 57 2.68 -3.59 -11.08
N TYR A 58 2.78 -4.25 -9.92
CA TYR A 58 1.62 -4.49 -9.06
C TYR A 58 0.96 -3.20 -8.56
N TRP A 59 1.77 -2.19 -8.24
CA TRP A 59 1.27 -0.89 -7.83
C TRP A 59 0.51 -0.17 -8.95
N ILE A 60 1.07 -0.13 -10.16
CA ILE A 60 0.40 0.48 -11.32
C ILE A 60 -0.92 -0.25 -11.62
N GLU A 61 -0.91 -1.59 -11.60
CA GLU A 61 -2.13 -2.37 -11.79
C GLU A 61 -3.20 -2.05 -10.73
N ALA A 62 -2.80 -1.90 -9.46
CA ALA A 62 -3.71 -1.55 -8.38
C ALA A 62 -4.32 -0.15 -8.57
N ILE A 63 -3.52 0.85 -8.99
CA ILE A 63 -4.01 2.19 -9.31
C ILE A 63 -5.04 2.13 -10.45
N ASP A 64 -4.70 1.45 -11.54
CA ASP A 64 -5.59 1.34 -12.70
C ASP A 64 -6.89 0.62 -12.34
N LYS A 65 -6.81 -0.40 -11.48
CA LYS A 65 -7.98 -1.07 -10.92
C LYS A 65 -8.87 -0.13 -10.13
N VAL A 66 -8.30 0.68 -9.23
CA VAL A 66 -9.08 1.66 -8.46
C VAL A 66 -9.72 2.73 -9.35
N ARG A 67 -9.00 3.19 -10.38
CA ARG A 67 -9.54 4.15 -11.36
C ARG A 67 -10.72 3.58 -12.15
N ARG A 68 -10.67 2.30 -12.51
CA ARG A 68 -11.70 1.62 -13.31
C ARG A 68 -12.89 1.13 -12.48
N GLU A 69 -12.63 0.56 -11.32
CA GLU A 69 -13.60 -0.20 -10.52
C GLU A 69 -14.04 0.53 -9.26
N GLY A 70 -13.33 1.60 -8.86
CA GLY A 70 -13.55 2.29 -7.59
C GLY A 70 -12.79 1.65 -6.43
N PRO A 71 -13.12 1.99 -5.17
CA PRO A 71 -12.42 1.47 -4.00
C PRO A 71 -12.49 -0.06 -3.92
N PRO A 72 -11.46 -0.74 -3.37
CA PRO A 72 -11.49 -2.19 -3.22
C PRO A 72 -12.70 -2.63 -2.37
N PRO A 73 -13.31 -3.80 -2.66
CA PRO A 73 -14.42 -4.30 -1.87
C PRO A 73 -13.95 -4.51 -0.43
N LEU A 74 -14.72 -3.99 0.54
CA LEU A 74 -14.47 -4.24 1.94
C LEU A 74 -14.64 -5.74 2.23
N LYS A 75 -13.55 -6.42 2.60
CA LYS A 75 -13.69 -7.71 3.26
C LYS A 75 -14.10 -7.46 4.70
N LEU A 76 -15.23 -8.03 5.11
CA LEU A 76 -15.51 -8.27 6.52
C LEU A 76 -14.49 -9.30 7.01
N LEU A 77 -13.43 -8.84 7.66
CA LEU A 77 -12.36 -9.70 8.18
C LEU A 77 -12.78 -10.43 9.46
N TYR A 78 -13.95 -10.10 10.02
CA TYR A 78 -14.55 -10.76 11.17
C TYR A 78 -15.99 -11.16 10.85
N PRO A 79 -16.42 -12.40 11.16
CA PRO A 79 -17.84 -12.73 11.20
C PRO A 79 -18.51 -11.80 12.22
N ILE A 80 -19.65 -11.22 11.86
CA ILE A 80 -20.54 -10.62 12.86
C ILE A 80 -21.07 -11.82 13.66
N ASP A 81 -20.56 -12.02 14.87
CA ASP A 81 -21.15 -12.96 15.82
C ASP A 81 -22.49 -12.36 16.26
N PRO A 82 -23.64 -12.95 15.91
CA PRO A 82 -24.92 -12.48 16.41
C PRO A 82 -25.11 -13.05 17.82
N SER A 83 -24.49 -12.41 18.82
CA SER A 83 -24.83 -12.60 20.23
C SER A 83 -26.19 -11.98 20.55
#